data_AF-A0A0E9M2K7-F1
#
_entry.id   AF-A0A0E9M2K7-F1
#
_cell.length_a   1.000
_cell.length_b   1.000
_cell.length_c   1.000
_cell.angle_alpha   90.00
_cell.angle_beta   90.00
_cell.angle_gamma   90.00
#
_symmetry.space_group_name_H-M   'P 1'
#
loop_
_entity.id
_entity.type
_entity.pdbx_description
1 polymer ?
#
loop_
_entity_poly.entity_id
_entity_poly.type
_entity_poly.pdbx_seq_one_letter_code
_entity_poly.pdbx_strand_id
1 'polypeptide(L)'
;MKKIYTFLIAFLVFAGTATAQIASWNISDPAFNALGDVATTTTVEGLTIYSEGNVTVDANNKSLDGVDYTHRLKLGGSGNFDEGGLPVSRVLAFDVTGNVSITIMCMSSSGSADRLLNVAAGGSAEENLLGAADALGASLTATTFQYTGDATTIYLWSPSSGVNIYNIVVEEPVVPTVVGFFAKEKAMFETAATIAEDPLLELLKADPNFTVVENILTSVAATDEHDLSAYDVLVVQESFGSGDGILTPDGALGLAKLNKPVLYNKSYAFKSGRALADGSAATGSEAPGLNITVDPANQANDLFKGITFDANNEAQLFLAPTNDDGDANAANSVKALNYAREVSISTESTLLAVPTNVTEGHVVSICINDIPEGTVVGGETLAARMVTVGYNTGAILANGGRNMTQEGLTILRNAMYVLAGKEVPAELAEYATTTSIGFEPRILDIYTSNGSVVINDCEGKNVEVYSISGTKVFGQAATSSVVTVPVPSGIYIVVVDNAASKVIVK
;
A
#
# COMPACT_ATOMS: atom_id res chain seq x y z
N MET A 1 -13.05 19.55 -31.43
CA MET A 1 -12.71 19.69 -30.01
C MET A 1 -12.82 18.31 -29.39
N LYS A 2 -11.70 17.58 -29.30
CA LYS A 2 -11.64 16.24 -28.71
C LYS A 2 -11.59 16.42 -27.19
N LYS A 3 -12.64 16.00 -26.49
CA LYS A 3 -12.63 15.89 -25.04
C LYS A 3 -11.70 14.73 -24.69
N ILE A 4 -10.57 15.07 -24.07
CA ILE A 4 -9.65 14.10 -23.48
C ILE A 4 -10.35 13.63 -22.20
N TYR A 5 -10.87 12.42 -22.23
CA TYR A 5 -11.32 11.74 -21.01
C TYR A 5 -10.09 11.11 -20.37
N THR A 6 -9.70 11.63 -19.22
CA THR A 6 -8.71 11.05 -18.32
C THR A 6 -9.22 9.68 -17.89
N PHE A 7 -8.56 8.62 -18.35
CA PHE A 7 -8.78 7.26 -17.84
C PHE A 7 -8.19 7.20 -16.43
N LEU A 8 -9.05 7.13 -15.42
CA LEU A 8 -8.66 6.73 -14.07
C LEU A 8 -8.74 5.19 -14.06
N ILE A 9 -7.65 4.51 -14.42
CA ILE A 9 -7.53 3.08 -14.20
C ILE A 9 -7.25 2.92 -12.71
N ALA A 10 -8.28 2.59 -11.94
CA ALA A 10 -8.10 2.09 -10.59
C ALA A 10 -7.41 0.72 -10.71
N PHE A 11 -6.10 0.67 -10.44
CA PHE A 11 -5.41 -0.57 -10.15
C PHE A 11 -5.99 -1.10 -8.82
N LEU A 12 -6.93 -2.04 -8.92
CA LEU A 12 -7.27 -2.89 -7.79
C LEU A 12 -6.11 -3.86 -7.60
N VAL A 13 -5.12 -3.43 -6.81
CA VAL A 13 -4.24 -4.40 -6.15
C VAL A 13 -5.13 -5.06 -5.11
N PHE A 14 -5.44 -6.34 -5.31
CA PHE A 14 -6.07 -7.19 -4.30
C PHE A 14 -5.01 -7.49 -3.22
N ALA A 15 -4.53 -6.44 -2.52
CA ALA A 15 -3.75 -6.58 -1.30
C ALA A 15 -4.76 -6.84 -0.19
N GLY A 16 -4.74 -8.07 0.32
CA GLY A 16 -5.76 -8.64 1.18
C GLY A 16 -6.14 -7.78 2.38
N THR A 17 -7.30 -7.13 2.27
CA THR A 17 -8.26 -7.07 3.36
C THR A 17 -9.43 -7.94 2.96
N ALA A 18 -9.61 -9.08 3.61
CA ALA A 18 -10.87 -9.81 3.48
C ALA A 18 -11.94 -8.98 4.21
N THR A 19 -12.55 -8.02 3.53
CA THR A 19 -13.89 -7.58 3.91
C THR A 19 -14.79 -8.81 3.87
N ALA A 20 -15.66 -8.98 4.87
CA ALA A 20 -16.53 -10.15 4.88
C ALA A 20 -17.38 -10.15 3.60
N GLN A 21 -17.15 -11.14 2.74
CA GLN A 21 -17.94 -11.32 1.53
C GLN A 21 -19.39 -11.63 1.93
N ILE A 22 -20.30 -10.73 1.60
CA ILE A 22 -21.73 -10.87 1.89
C ILE A 22 -22.37 -11.79 0.84
N ALA A 23 -22.06 -11.58 -0.43
CA ALA A 23 -22.54 -12.38 -1.55
C ALA A 23 -21.53 -12.38 -2.70
N SER A 24 -21.55 -13.45 -3.50
CA SER A 24 -20.77 -13.52 -4.74
C SER A 24 -21.53 -14.37 -5.75
N TRP A 25 -21.61 -13.88 -6.98
CA TRP A 25 -22.30 -14.54 -8.09
C TRP A 25 -21.33 -14.75 -9.25
N ASN A 26 -20.48 -15.76 -9.12
CA ASN A 26 -19.58 -16.17 -10.19
C ASN A 26 -20.35 -16.99 -11.22
N ILE A 27 -20.44 -16.47 -12.45
CA ILE A 27 -21.24 -17.10 -13.50
C ILE A 27 -20.66 -18.46 -13.94
N SER A 28 -19.40 -18.72 -13.62
CA SER A 28 -18.76 -20.02 -13.85
C SER A 28 -19.21 -21.11 -12.89
N ASP A 29 -19.88 -20.76 -11.78
CA ASP A 29 -20.30 -21.73 -10.78
C ASP A 29 -21.48 -22.59 -11.28
N PRO A 30 -21.62 -23.83 -10.79
CA PRO A 30 -22.69 -24.74 -11.21
C PRO A 30 -24.11 -24.17 -11.09
N ALA A 31 -24.34 -23.28 -10.12
CA ALA A 31 -25.64 -22.63 -9.95
C ALA A 31 -26.01 -21.72 -11.14
N PHE A 32 -25.02 -21.17 -11.84
CA PHE A 32 -25.20 -20.25 -12.96
C PHE A 32 -24.90 -20.87 -14.32
N ASN A 33 -23.79 -21.62 -14.45
CA ASN A 33 -23.32 -22.12 -15.74
C ASN A 33 -24.29 -23.11 -16.42
N ALA A 34 -25.19 -23.72 -15.64
CA ALA A 34 -26.20 -24.64 -16.13
C ALA A 34 -27.47 -23.95 -16.67
N LEU A 35 -27.60 -22.62 -16.51
CA LEU A 35 -28.84 -21.90 -16.84
C LEU A 35 -29.13 -21.85 -18.35
N GLY A 36 -28.11 -21.76 -19.20
CA GLY A 36 -28.31 -21.62 -20.64
C GLY A 36 -29.15 -20.39 -21.00
N ASP A 37 -30.13 -20.54 -21.89
CA ASP A 37 -31.07 -19.48 -22.23
C ASP A 37 -32.06 -19.22 -21.09
N VAL A 38 -32.06 -18.00 -20.56
CA VAL A 38 -32.93 -17.58 -19.47
C VAL A 38 -34.26 -17.10 -20.06
N ALA A 39 -35.20 -18.03 -20.22
CA ALA A 39 -36.48 -17.79 -20.90
C ALA A 39 -37.40 -16.78 -20.18
N THR A 40 -37.33 -16.72 -18.85
CA THR A 40 -38.15 -15.84 -18.01
C THR A 40 -37.34 -15.32 -16.84
N THR A 41 -37.81 -14.27 -16.17
CA THR A 41 -37.20 -13.78 -14.93
C THR A 41 -36.94 -14.92 -13.95
N THR A 42 -35.70 -15.04 -13.50
CA THR A 42 -35.22 -16.13 -12.64
C THR A 42 -34.40 -15.55 -11.50
N THR A 43 -34.55 -16.07 -10.29
CA THR A 43 -33.68 -15.72 -9.15
C THR A 43 -32.83 -16.92 -8.79
N VAL A 44 -31.52 -16.72 -8.71
CA VAL A 44 -30.54 -17.73 -8.30
C VAL A 44 -29.71 -17.14 -7.17
N GLU A 45 -29.77 -17.78 -5.99
CA GLU A 45 -28.97 -17.38 -4.82
C GLU A 45 -29.09 -15.89 -4.47
N GLY A 46 -30.29 -15.32 -4.60
CA GLY A 46 -30.57 -13.91 -4.31
C GLY A 46 -30.28 -12.93 -5.45
N LEU A 47 -29.64 -13.36 -6.54
CA LEU A 47 -29.51 -12.58 -7.77
C LEU A 47 -30.72 -12.80 -8.67
N THR A 48 -31.53 -11.77 -8.89
CA THR A 48 -32.62 -11.79 -9.86
C THR A 48 -32.13 -11.36 -11.24
N ILE A 49 -32.39 -12.19 -12.24
CA ILE A 49 -32.10 -11.96 -13.65
C ILE A 49 -33.43 -11.71 -14.34
N TYR A 50 -33.72 -10.45 -14.70
CA TYR A 50 -34.91 -10.09 -15.45
C TYR A 50 -34.73 -10.43 -16.93
N SER A 51 -35.60 -11.25 -17.49
CA SER A 51 -35.49 -11.71 -18.89
C SER A 51 -36.86 -12.05 -19.48
N GLU A 52 -36.98 -11.81 -20.79
CA GLU A 52 -38.08 -12.26 -21.65
C GLU A 52 -37.53 -13.20 -22.75
N GLY A 53 -36.59 -14.06 -22.39
CA GLY A 53 -35.88 -14.96 -23.32
C GLY A 53 -34.75 -14.30 -24.09
N ASN A 54 -34.14 -13.26 -23.52
CA ASN A 54 -33.14 -12.43 -24.19
C ASN A 54 -31.80 -12.32 -23.44
N VAL A 55 -31.67 -13.06 -22.33
CA VAL A 55 -30.44 -13.25 -21.56
C VAL A 55 -30.00 -14.72 -21.70
N THR A 56 -28.71 -14.95 -21.89
CA THR A 56 -28.14 -16.30 -22.03
C THR A 56 -26.90 -16.42 -21.15
N VAL A 57 -26.72 -17.57 -20.51
CA VAL A 57 -25.46 -18.01 -19.91
C VAL A 57 -24.77 -19.00 -20.84
N ASP A 58 -23.58 -18.66 -21.30
CA ASP A 58 -22.79 -19.49 -22.22
C ASP A 58 -21.30 -19.49 -21.85
N ALA A 59 -20.56 -20.45 -22.42
CA ALA A 59 -19.13 -20.56 -22.19
C ALA A 59 -18.39 -19.34 -22.77
N ASN A 60 -17.55 -18.72 -21.95
CA ASN A 60 -16.61 -17.70 -22.37
C ASN A 60 -15.42 -17.66 -21.42
N ASN A 61 -14.27 -18.13 -21.91
CA ASN A 61 -13.07 -18.22 -21.08
C ASN A 61 -12.37 -16.85 -21.03
N LYS A 62 -12.25 -16.30 -19.83
CA LYS A 62 -11.51 -15.09 -19.50
C LYS A 62 -10.78 -15.28 -18.19
N SER A 63 -9.71 -14.52 -18.01
CA SER A 63 -8.98 -14.47 -16.75
C SER A 63 -8.79 -13.03 -16.35
N LEU A 64 -8.90 -12.76 -15.05
CA LEU A 64 -8.56 -11.47 -14.45
C LEU A 64 -7.87 -11.76 -13.12
N ASP A 65 -6.70 -11.15 -12.92
CA ASP A 65 -5.91 -11.25 -11.68
C ASP A 65 -5.70 -12.70 -11.17
N GLY A 66 -5.44 -13.62 -12.10
CA GLY A 66 -5.18 -15.03 -11.80
C GLY A 66 -6.44 -15.88 -11.53
N VAL A 67 -7.63 -15.30 -11.58
CA VAL A 67 -8.91 -16.01 -11.49
C VAL A 67 -9.42 -16.30 -12.89
N ASP A 68 -9.72 -17.58 -13.15
CA ASP A 68 -10.31 -18.03 -14.41
C ASP A 68 -11.83 -18.09 -14.34
N TYR A 69 -12.48 -17.40 -15.29
CA TYR A 69 -13.91 -17.46 -15.53
C TYR A 69 -14.16 -18.25 -16.82
N THR A 70 -15.02 -19.28 -16.74
CA THR A 70 -15.33 -20.17 -17.86
C THR A 70 -16.65 -19.85 -18.54
N HIS A 71 -17.52 -19.09 -17.87
CA HIS A 71 -18.85 -18.72 -18.36
C HIS A 71 -19.12 -17.24 -18.15
N ARG A 72 -20.09 -16.73 -18.90
CA ARG A 72 -20.59 -15.36 -18.78
C ARG A 72 -22.12 -15.36 -18.78
N LEU A 73 -22.69 -14.31 -18.20
CA LEU A 73 -24.09 -13.93 -18.37
C LEU A 73 -24.13 -12.82 -19.41
N LYS A 74 -24.78 -13.09 -20.54
CA LYS A 74 -24.88 -12.18 -21.68
C LYS A 74 -26.23 -11.48 -21.68
N LEU A 75 -26.23 -10.16 -21.43
CA LEU A 75 -27.47 -9.36 -21.45
C LEU A 75 -28.05 -9.19 -22.85
N GLY A 76 -27.22 -9.25 -23.90
CA GLY A 76 -27.69 -9.25 -25.29
C GLY A 76 -28.32 -7.93 -25.78
N GLY A 77 -28.34 -6.87 -24.98
CA GLY A 77 -28.82 -5.53 -25.37
C GLY A 77 -29.02 -4.62 -24.15
N SER A 78 -29.72 -3.50 -24.36
CA SER A 78 -30.05 -2.55 -23.29
C SER A 78 -31.05 -3.12 -22.29
N GLY A 79 -30.93 -2.69 -21.03
CA GLY A 79 -31.94 -2.93 -20.00
C GLY A 79 -33.24 -2.19 -20.27
N ASN A 80 -34.36 -2.83 -19.94
CA ASN A 80 -35.70 -2.26 -20.06
C ASN A 80 -36.38 -2.18 -18.69
N PHE A 81 -37.03 -1.05 -18.44
CA PHE A 81 -37.87 -0.79 -17.28
C PHE A 81 -39.25 -0.34 -17.76
N ASP A 82 -40.29 -0.60 -16.96
CA ASP A 82 -41.65 -0.13 -17.24
C ASP A 82 -41.84 1.35 -16.84
N GLU A 83 -43.06 1.87 -17.01
CA GLU A 83 -43.41 3.26 -16.68
C GLU A 83 -43.31 3.56 -15.17
N GLY A 84 -43.34 2.53 -14.32
CA GLY A 84 -43.13 2.63 -12.87
C GLY A 84 -41.67 2.51 -12.46
N GLY A 85 -40.74 2.35 -13.42
CA GLY A 85 -39.32 2.14 -13.14
C GLY A 85 -38.98 0.73 -12.66
N LEU A 86 -39.89 -0.25 -12.82
CA LEU A 86 -39.64 -1.64 -12.47
C LEU A 86 -38.91 -2.36 -13.61
N PRO A 87 -37.93 -3.22 -13.32
CA PRO A 87 -37.19 -3.95 -14.34
C PRO A 87 -38.07 -4.97 -15.08
N VAL A 88 -37.93 -5.01 -16.41
CA VAL A 88 -38.68 -5.91 -17.30
C VAL A 88 -37.75 -6.96 -17.92
N SER A 89 -36.61 -6.53 -18.48
CA SER A 89 -35.69 -7.45 -19.16
C SER A 89 -34.26 -6.89 -19.21
N ARG A 90 -33.26 -7.78 -19.20
CA ARG A 90 -31.82 -7.45 -19.28
C ARG A 90 -31.34 -6.56 -18.14
N VAL A 91 -31.90 -6.79 -16.97
CA VAL A 91 -31.54 -6.14 -15.72
C VAL A 91 -31.18 -7.22 -14.72
N LEU A 92 -30.12 -7.00 -13.95
CA LEU A 92 -29.81 -7.81 -12.77
C LEU A 92 -30.19 -7.02 -11.52
N ALA A 93 -30.66 -7.71 -10.49
CA ALA A 93 -30.97 -7.08 -9.21
C ALA A 93 -30.62 -7.99 -8.03
N PHE A 94 -30.21 -7.37 -6.92
CA PHE A 94 -30.01 -8.05 -5.64
C PHE A 94 -30.22 -7.07 -4.48
N ASP A 95 -30.57 -7.59 -3.31
CA ASP A 95 -30.83 -6.77 -2.13
C ASP A 95 -29.57 -6.60 -1.28
N VAL A 96 -29.44 -5.43 -0.66
CA VAL A 96 -28.41 -5.08 0.33
C VAL A 96 -29.09 -4.59 1.59
N THR A 97 -28.52 -4.90 2.75
CA THR A 97 -29.11 -4.55 4.06
C THR A 97 -28.64 -3.20 4.61
N GLY A 98 -27.66 -2.59 3.95
CA GLY A 98 -27.08 -1.30 4.33
C GLY A 98 -25.87 -1.00 3.46
N ASN A 99 -24.89 -0.29 4.04
CA ASN A 99 -23.65 0.06 3.35
C ASN A 99 -22.93 -1.20 2.84
N VAL A 100 -22.44 -1.17 1.59
CA VAL A 100 -21.68 -2.27 0.98
C VAL A 100 -20.69 -1.76 -0.07
N SER A 101 -19.67 -2.56 -0.35
CA SER A 101 -18.83 -2.45 -1.54
C SER A 101 -19.31 -3.46 -2.59
N ILE A 102 -19.46 -3.03 -3.85
CA ILE A 102 -19.98 -3.85 -4.95
C ILE A 102 -18.97 -3.87 -6.08
N THR A 103 -18.34 -5.01 -6.33
CA THR A 103 -17.36 -5.19 -7.41
C THR A 103 -17.98 -5.99 -8.55
N ILE A 104 -17.89 -5.48 -9.78
CA ILE A 104 -18.48 -6.11 -10.96
C ILE A 104 -17.39 -6.40 -11.98
N MET A 105 -17.30 -7.67 -12.39
CA MET A 105 -16.41 -8.12 -13.45
C MET A 105 -17.19 -8.26 -14.76
N CYS A 106 -16.94 -7.36 -15.71
CA CYS A 106 -17.71 -7.31 -16.95
C CYS A 106 -16.86 -6.95 -18.18
N MET A 107 -17.41 -7.26 -19.36
CA MET A 107 -16.80 -6.98 -20.66
C MET A 107 -17.90 -6.64 -21.65
N SER A 108 -17.62 -5.83 -22.65
CA SER A 108 -18.55 -5.62 -23.77
C SER A 108 -18.85 -6.94 -24.49
N SER A 109 -20.08 -7.08 -25.01
CA SER A 109 -20.39 -8.17 -25.93
C SER A 109 -19.74 -7.98 -27.32
N SER A 110 -19.12 -6.82 -27.59
CA SER A 110 -18.30 -6.56 -28.77
C SER A 110 -16.82 -6.74 -28.42
N GLY A 111 -16.05 -7.41 -29.28
CA GLY A 111 -14.60 -7.53 -29.10
C GLY A 111 -13.78 -6.26 -29.37
N SER A 112 -14.43 -5.14 -29.75
CA SER A 112 -13.73 -3.91 -30.16
C SER A 112 -14.38 -2.62 -29.69
N ALA A 113 -15.67 -2.62 -29.37
CA ALA A 113 -16.37 -1.44 -28.87
C ALA A 113 -16.59 -1.54 -27.37
N ASP A 114 -16.15 -0.51 -26.64
CA ASP A 114 -16.39 -0.38 -25.21
C ASP A 114 -17.86 -0.01 -24.94
N ARG A 115 -18.34 -0.43 -23.77
CA ARG A 115 -19.73 -0.28 -23.30
C ARG A 115 -19.73 0.11 -21.83
N LEU A 116 -20.91 0.48 -21.35
CA LEU A 116 -21.15 0.81 -19.95
C LEU A 116 -22.17 -0.16 -19.36
N LEU A 117 -22.01 -0.45 -18.08
CA LEU A 117 -23.02 -1.12 -17.26
C LEU A 117 -23.37 -0.20 -16.09
N ASN A 118 -24.56 0.39 -16.11
CA ASN A 118 -25.05 1.22 -15.03
C ASN A 118 -25.26 0.39 -13.76
N VAL A 119 -24.97 1.00 -12.61
CA VAL A 119 -25.23 0.48 -11.28
C VAL A 119 -26.02 1.52 -10.51
N ALA A 120 -27.17 1.13 -9.95
CA ALA A 120 -28.05 2.05 -9.22
C ALA A 120 -28.63 1.41 -7.96
N ALA A 121 -29.01 2.24 -7.00
CA ALA A 121 -29.64 1.82 -5.75
C ALA A 121 -31.09 2.35 -5.67
N GLY A 122 -32.06 1.46 -5.42
CA GLY A 122 -33.46 1.84 -5.21
C GLY A 122 -34.26 2.20 -6.47
N GLY A 123 -33.66 2.17 -7.66
CA GLY A 123 -34.37 2.33 -8.94
C GLY A 123 -33.44 2.73 -10.09
N SER A 124 -33.98 2.93 -11.29
CA SER A 124 -33.21 3.22 -12.51
C SER A 124 -33.07 4.70 -12.88
N ALA A 125 -33.62 5.60 -12.07
CA ALA A 125 -33.53 7.04 -12.27
C ALA A 125 -32.08 7.55 -12.14
N GLU A 126 -31.75 8.68 -12.77
CA GLU A 126 -30.38 9.20 -12.83
C GLU A 126 -29.83 9.54 -11.44
N GLU A 127 -30.67 10.06 -10.55
CA GLU A 127 -30.35 10.35 -9.15
C GLU A 127 -30.01 9.11 -8.31
N ASN A 128 -30.40 7.92 -8.78
CA ASN A 128 -30.15 6.65 -8.08
C ASN A 128 -28.86 5.97 -8.58
N LEU A 129 -28.22 6.49 -9.64
CA LEU A 129 -26.98 5.93 -10.17
C LEU A 129 -25.85 6.08 -9.17
N LEU A 130 -25.24 4.94 -8.81
CA LEU A 130 -23.94 4.90 -8.13
C LEU A 130 -22.80 5.18 -9.12
N GLY A 131 -23.02 4.83 -10.38
CA GLY A 131 -22.10 5.05 -11.49
C GLY A 131 -22.32 4.06 -12.62
N ALA A 132 -21.31 3.89 -13.47
CA ALA A 132 -21.31 2.87 -14.52
C ALA A 132 -19.95 2.19 -14.63
N ALA A 133 -19.94 0.86 -14.76
CA ALA A 133 -18.75 0.07 -14.97
C ALA A 133 -18.34 0.09 -16.45
N ASP A 134 -17.04 0.27 -16.69
CA ASP A 134 -16.48 0.23 -18.04
C ASP A 134 -16.36 -1.22 -18.51
N ALA A 135 -17.27 -1.65 -19.37
CA ALA A 135 -17.24 -2.93 -20.05
C ALA A 135 -16.41 -2.79 -21.34
N LEU A 136 -15.09 -3.04 -21.25
CA LEU A 136 -14.19 -2.89 -22.40
C LEU A 136 -14.42 -3.98 -23.45
N GLY A 137 -14.11 -3.69 -24.71
CA GLY A 137 -14.21 -4.67 -25.79
C GLY A 137 -13.08 -5.70 -25.80
N ALA A 138 -11.87 -5.25 -25.48
CA ALA A 138 -10.66 -6.06 -25.61
C ALA A 138 -10.40 -6.97 -24.38
N SER A 139 -10.73 -6.49 -23.19
CA SER A 139 -10.33 -7.11 -21.92
C SER A 139 -11.45 -7.12 -20.88
N LEU A 140 -11.38 -8.08 -19.97
CA LEU A 140 -12.26 -8.14 -18.81
C LEU A 140 -11.82 -7.02 -17.86
N THR A 141 -12.78 -6.33 -17.25
CA THR A 141 -12.52 -5.32 -16.24
C THR A 141 -13.18 -5.70 -14.93
N ALA A 142 -12.69 -5.12 -13.83
CA ALA A 142 -13.37 -5.06 -12.55
C ALA A 142 -13.63 -3.59 -12.21
N THR A 143 -14.82 -3.27 -11.71
CA THR A 143 -15.14 -1.93 -11.21
C THR A 143 -15.89 -2.04 -9.89
N THR A 144 -15.46 -1.27 -8.89
CA THR A 144 -16.05 -1.27 -7.55
C THR A 144 -16.86 0.00 -7.31
N PHE A 145 -18.04 -0.16 -6.73
CA PHE A 145 -18.95 0.91 -6.33
C PHE A 145 -19.20 0.83 -4.84
N GLN A 146 -19.24 1.99 -4.17
CA GLN A 146 -19.64 2.07 -2.77
C GLN A 146 -21.12 2.46 -2.70
N TYR A 147 -21.90 1.70 -1.93
CA TYR A 147 -23.26 2.09 -1.54
C TYR A 147 -23.26 2.45 -0.05
N THR A 148 -23.88 3.58 0.29
CA THR A 148 -24.10 4.02 1.66
C THR A 148 -25.57 4.44 1.81
N GLY A 149 -26.28 3.80 2.72
CA GLY A 149 -27.71 4.03 2.91
C GLY A 149 -28.39 2.86 3.63
N ASP A 150 -29.71 2.98 3.79
CA ASP A 150 -30.54 1.93 4.36
C ASP A 150 -30.69 0.73 3.40
N ALA A 151 -31.32 -0.35 3.88
CA ALA A 151 -31.62 -1.52 3.07
C ALA A 151 -32.36 -1.14 1.76
N THR A 152 -31.89 -1.65 0.63
CA THR A 152 -32.41 -1.34 -0.71
C THR A 152 -32.08 -2.44 -1.71
N THR A 153 -32.57 -2.31 -2.94
CA THR A 153 -32.21 -3.17 -4.07
C THR A 153 -31.21 -2.46 -4.98
N ILE A 154 -30.15 -3.17 -5.36
CA ILE A 154 -29.19 -2.73 -6.37
C ILE A 154 -29.63 -3.23 -7.75
N TYR A 155 -29.55 -2.39 -8.77
CA TYR A 155 -29.87 -2.71 -10.16
C TYR A 155 -28.67 -2.53 -11.07
N LEU A 156 -28.47 -3.47 -12.00
CA LEU A 156 -27.43 -3.43 -13.01
C LEU A 156 -28.02 -3.58 -14.40
N TRP A 157 -27.69 -2.67 -15.31
CA TRP A 157 -28.15 -2.77 -16.70
C TRP A 157 -27.24 -2.02 -17.67
N SER A 158 -27.25 -2.44 -18.93
CA SER A 158 -26.61 -1.64 -19.98
C SER A 158 -27.56 -0.54 -20.45
N PRO A 159 -27.13 0.73 -20.51
CA PRO A 159 -27.94 1.80 -21.10
C PRO A 159 -28.02 1.66 -22.63
N SER A 160 -27.00 1.09 -23.28
CA SER A 160 -26.97 0.91 -24.73
C SER A 160 -26.11 -0.29 -25.16
N SER A 161 -26.75 -1.33 -25.72
CA SER A 161 -26.12 -2.57 -26.26
C SER A 161 -25.78 -3.66 -25.23
N GLY A 162 -25.29 -4.83 -25.68
CA GLY A 162 -24.98 -5.97 -24.82
C GLY A 162 -23.67 -5.84 -24.04
N VAL A 163 -23.74 -6.23 -22.77
CA VAL A 163 -22.62 -6.44 -21.84
C VAL A 163 -22.64 -7.90 -21.36
N ASN A 164 -21.44 -8.44 -21.12
CA ASN A 164 -21.20 -9.75 -20.54
C ASN A 164 -20.74 -9.58 -19.10
N ILE A 165 -21.36 -10.29 -18.15
CA ILE A 165 -21.01 -10.29 -16.73
C ILE A 165 -20.37 -11.64 -16.40
N TYR A 166 -19.28 -11.64 -15.64
CA TYR A 166 -18.55 -12.85 -15.25
C TYR A 166 -18.62 -13.09 -13.75
N ASN A 167 -18.61 -12.03 -12.96
CA ASN A 167 -18.77 -12.10 -11.51
C ASN A 167 -19.35 -10.78 -10.97
N ILE A 168 -20.06 -10.89 -9.86
CA ILE A 168 -20.48 -9.76 -9.02
C ILE A 168 -20.16 -10.17 -7.59
N VAL A 169 -19.39 -9.35 -6.89
CA VAL A 169 -19.00 -9.57 -5.49
C VAL A 169 -19.54 -8.42 -4.65
N VAL A 170 -20.21 -8.76 -3.55
CA VAL A 170 -20.75 -7.81 -2.57
C VAL A 170 -20.09 -8.09 -1.24
N GLU A 171 -19.52 -7.05 -0.65
CA GLU A 171 -18.71 -7.14 0.56
C GLU A 171 -19.16 -6.07 1.55
N GLU A 172 -18.83 -6.28 2.82
CA GLU A 172 -18.89 -5.18 3.79
C GLU A 172 -18.11 -3.95 3.25
N PRO A 173 -18.59 -2.73 3.52
CA PRO A 173 -17.95 -1.54 2.99
C PRO A 173 -16.57 -1.41 3.63
N VAL A 174 -15.57 -1.04 2.83
CA VAL A 174 -14.31 -0.57 3.38
C VAL A 174 -14.59 0.80 3.98
N VAL A 175 -14.72 0.87 5.32
CA VAL A 175 -14.65 2.14 6.04
C VAL A 175 -13.16 2.39 6.30
N PRO A 176 -12.55 3.39 5.63
CA PRO A 176 -11.15 3.66 5.83
C PRO A 176 -10.91 4.17 7.24
N THR A 177 -9.88 3.65 7.89
CA THR A 177 -9.41 4.16 9.18
C THR A 177 -8.77 5.52 8.96
N VAL A 178 -9.22 6.54 9.70
CA VAL A 178 -8.64 7.88 9.60
C VAL A 178 -7.35 7.93 10.41
N VAL A 179 -6.22 8.18 9.73
CA VAL A 179 -4.88 8.22 10.33
C VAL A 179 -4.45 9.67 10.54
N GLY A 180 -4.14 10.04 11.78
CA GLY A 180 -3.41 11.27 12.07
C GLY A 180 -1.90 11.03 11.95
N PHE A 181 -1.28 11.48 10.86
CA PHE A 181 0.16 11.30 10.63
C PHE A 181 0.95 12.51 11.12
N PHE A 182 1.58 12.40 12.29
CA PHE A 182 2.36 13.47 12.91
C PHE A 182 3.85 13.28 12.65
N ALA A 183 4.45 14.31 12.06
CA ALA A 183 5.88 14.39 11.83
C ALA A 183 6.35 15.84 11.98
N LYS A 184 7.63 16.05 12.24
CA LYS A 184 8.24 17.38 12.22
C LYS A 184 8.87 17.65 10.87
N GLU A 185 8.61 18.83 10.32
CA GLU A 185 9.28 19.31 9.12
C GLU A 185 10.79 19.44 9.37
N LYS A 186 11.60 18.94 8.44
CA LYS A 186 13.04 18.93 8.56
C LYS A 186 13.68 18.99 7.18
N ALA A 187 14.76 19.76 7.05
CA ALA A 187 15.60 19.73 5.86
C ALA A 187 16.34 18.38 5.78
N MET A 188 16.15 17.67 4.67
CA MET A 188 16.78 16.39 4.39
C MET A 188 17.94 16.56 3.39
N PHE A 189 18.83 15.58 3.33
CA PHE A 189 19.90 15.52 2.34
C PHE A 189 19.32 15.45 0.93
N GLU A 190 20.03 15.97 -0.07
CA GLU A 190 19.47 16.18 -1.42
C GLU A 190 19.01 14.90 -2.14
N THR A 191 19.57 13.74 -1.77
CA THR A 191 19.17 12.42 -2.32
C THR A 191 18.16 11.68 -1.44
N ALA A 192 17.76 12.26 -0.31
CA ALA A 192 16.70 11.73 0.55
C ALA A 192 15.34 12.28 0.12
N ALA A 193 14.28 11.52 0.39
CA ALA A 193 12.91 12.00 0.33
C ALA A 193 12.69 13.10 1.36
N THR A 194 11.74 13.99 1.07
CA THR A 194 11.25 14.95 2.07
C THR A 194 10.35 14.26 3.10
N ILE A 195 10.02 14.95 4.19
CA ILE A 195 9.10 14.43 5.22
C ILE A 195 7.71 14.14 4.62
N ALA A 196 7.26 14.93 3.65
CA ALA A 196 5.99 14.74 2.95
C ALA A 196 5.98 13.54 1.98
N GLU A 197 7.17 13.01 1.66
CA GLU A 197 7.42 11.85 0.81
C GLU A 197 7.86 10.64 1.65
N ASP A 198 7.51 10.61 2.95
CA ASP A 198 7.79 9.47 3.81
C ASP A 198 7.15 8.19 3.22
N PRO A 199 7.91 7.09 3.08
CA PRO A 199 7.40 5.87 2.46
C PRO A 199 6.18 5.25 3.15
N LEU A 200 6.07 5.37 4.48
CA LEU A 200 4.88 4.92 5.19
C LEU A 200 3.69 5.83 4.88
N LEU A 201 3.91 7.14 4.81
CA LEU A 201 2.87 8.10 4.44
C LEU A 201 2.35 7.82 3.02
N GLU A 202 3.24 7.61 2.05
CA GLU A 202 2.86 7.25 0.68
C GLU A 202 2.12 5.92 0.62
N LEU A 203 2.62 4.91 1.35
CA LEU A 203 1.97 3.60 1.44
C LEU A 203 0.54 3.72 1.99
N LEU A 204 0.34 4.45 3.09
CA LEU A 204 -0.98 4.64 3.69
C LEU A 204 -1.93 5.46 2.81
N LYS A 205 -1.41 6.43 2.04
CA LYS A 205 -2.22 7.19 1.06
C LYS A 205 -2.66 6.33 -0.12
N ALA A 206 -1.86 5.34 -0.51
CA ALA A 206 -2.17 4.42 -1.61
C ALA A 206 -3.11 3.28 -1.19
N ASP A 207 -3.20 2.99 0.11
CA ASP A 207 -4.01 1.90 0.65
C ASP A 207 -5.45 2.35 0.93
N PRO A 208 -6.47 1.76 0.26
CA PRO A 208 -7.86 2.16 0.43
C PRO A 208 -8.42 1.91 1.84
N ASN A 209 -7.71 1.14 2.69
CA ASN A 209 -8.10 0.92 4.07
C ASN A 209 -7.83 2.11 4.99
N PHE A 210 -7.10 3.12 4.51
CA PHE A 210 -6.74 4.28 5.30
C PHE A 210 -7.11 5.58 4.58
N THR A 211 -7.44 6.59 5.39
CA THR A 211 -7.49 7.98 4.94
C THR A 211 -6.51 8.75 5.81
N VAL A 212 -5.48 9.33 5.21
CA VAL A 212 -4.39 9.97 5.97
C VAL A 212 -4.60 11.47 6.05
N VAL A 213 -4.54 12.02 7.26
CA VAL A 213 -4.46 13.45 7.53
C VAL A 213 -3.04 13.79 7.96
N GLU A 214 -2.36 14.55 7.10
CA GLU A 214 -0.97 14.97 7.30
C GLU A 214 -0.87 16.11 8.30
N ASN A 215 -0.13 15.88 9.38
CA ASN A 215 0.23 16.87 10.38
C ASN A 215 1.76 17.04 10.37
N ILE A 216 2.28 17.67 9.31
CA ILE A 216 3.71 17.99 9.20
C ILE A 216 3.99 19.32 9.89
N LEU A 217 4.59 19.25 11.07
CA LEU A 217 4.65 20.36 12.02
C LEU A 217 5.96 21.13 11.92
N THR A 218 5.87 22.45 11.95
CA THR A 218 7.03 23.36 12.09
C THR A 218 7.20 23.88 13.52
N SER A 219 6.10 23.91 14.31
CA SER A 219 6.10 24.18 15.74
C SER A 219 5.87 22.89 16.51
N VAL A 220 6.57 22.73 17.63
CA VAL A 220 6.59 21.50 18.45
C VAL A 220 6.64 21.83 19.94
N ALA A 221 6.01 22.93 20.33
CA ALA A 221 5.94 23.38 21.71
C ALA A 221 4.96 22.50 22.51
N ALA A 222 5.16 22.40 23.83
CA ALA A 222 4.23 21.68 24.70
C ALA A 222 2.84 22.34 24.74
N THR A 223 2.75 23.64 24.42
CA THR A 223 1.52 24.42 24.38
C THR A 223 0.78 24.34 23.05
N ASP A 224 1.35 23.68 22.05
CA ASP A 224 0.67 23.54 20.75
C ASP A 224 -0.49 22.55 20.92
N GLU A 225 -1.70 23.01 20.59
CA GLU A 225 -2.91 22.19 20.68
C GLU A 225 -3.12 21.42 19.37
N HIS A 226 -3.34 20.11 19.49
CA HIS A 226 -3.69 19.24 18.38
C HIS A 226 -4.89 18.38 18.78
N ASP A 227 -5.99 18.52 18.04
CA ASP A 227 -7.19 17.71 18.27
C ASP A 227 -6.98 16.30 17.71
N LEU A 228 -6.88 15.32 18.59
CA LEU A 228 -6.71 13.91 18.24
C LEU A 228 -8.05 13.18 18.02
N SER A 229 -9.18 13.83 18.32
CA SER A 229 -10.49 13.18 18.32
C SER A 229 -10.98 12.76 16.93
N ALA A 230 -10.52 13.46 15.89
CA ALA A 230 -10.84 13.21 14.49
C ALA A 230 -10.13 11.99 13.88
N TYR A 231 -9.22 11.36 14.62
CA TYR A 231 -8.43 10.22 14.14
C TYR A 231 -8.85 8.93 14.82
N ASP A 232 -8.73 7.82 14.10
CA ASP A 232 -8.92 6.47 14.61
C ASP A 232 -7.58 5.88 15.09
N VAL A 233 -6.50 6.15 14.35
CA VAL A 233 -5.13 5.71 14.65
C VAL A 233 -4.17 6.88 14.45
N LEU A 234 -3.08 6.89 15.23
CA LEU A 234 -2.04 7.91 15.16
C LEU A 234 -0.71 7.32 14.68
N VAL A 235 0.05 8.13 13.95
CA VAL A 235 1.48 7.90 13.73
C VAL A 235 2.24 9.06 14.34
N VAL A 236 3.22 8.77 15.20
CA VAL A 236 4.20 9.73 15.68
C VAL A 236 5.55 9.33 15.08
N GLN A 237 5.97 10.04 14.03
CA GLN A 237 7.17 9.70 13.26
C GLN A 237 8.46 10.17 13.93
N GLU A 238 9.61 9.58 13.57
CA GLU A 238 10.90 9.83 14.24
C GLU A 238 11.45 11.24 14.09
N SER A 239 10.92 12.03 13.15
CA SER A 239 11.47 13.33 12.77
C SER A 239 11.42 14.38 13.88
N PHE A 240 10.57 14.18 14.90
CA PHE A 240 10.58 14.99 16.11
C PHE A 240 11.93 14.93 16.83
N GLY A 241 12.38 16.03 17.41
CA GLY A 241 13.44 16.00 18.40
C GLY A 241 12.96 15.25 19.65
N SER A 242 13.79 14.40 20.24
CA SER A 242 13.39 13.63 21.42
C SER A 242 13.08 14.49 22.65
N GLY A 243 13.43 15.79 22.65
CA GLY A 243 13.14 16.74 23.72
C GLY A 243 12.14 17.81 23.29
N ASP A 244 11.51 17.65 22.13
CA ASP A 244 10.49 18.56 21.66
C ASP A 244 9.31 18.53 22.65
N GLY A 245 8.83 19.73 23.04
CA GLY A 245 7.84 19.89 24.09
C GLY A 245 6.54 19.12 23.80
N ILE A 246 6.17 19.00 22.53
CA ILE A 246 4.99 18.25 22.09
C ILE A 246 5.00 16.77 22.50
N LEU A 247 6.17 16.15 22.69
CA LEU A 247 6.32 14.74 23.11
C LEU A 247 6.40 14.55 24.63
N THR A 248 6.53 15.64 25.40
CA THR A 248 6.60 15.57 26.87
C THR A 248 5.22 15.26 27.47
N PRO A 249 5.11 14.85 28.75
CA PRO A 249 3.81 14.65 29.41
C PRO A 249 2.87 15.86 29.31
N ASP A 250 3.42 17.08 29.25
CA ASP A 250 2.66 18.31 29.08
C ASP A 250 2.26 18.60 27.63
N GLY A 251 2.93 18.01 26.64
CA GLY A 251 2.66 18.20 25.21
C GLY A 251 1.42 17.46 24.71
N ALA A 252 0.95 17.80 23.51
CA ALA A 252 -0.24 17.18 22.91
C ALA A 252 -0.02 15.71 22.48
N LEU A 253 1.23 15.32 22.20
CA LEU A 253 1.62 13.95 21.83
C LEU A 253 2.34 13.23 22.98
N GLY A 254 2.20 13.70 24.22
CA GLY A 254 2.67 13.01 25.41
C GLY A 254 1.98 11.66 25.61
N LEU A 255 2.69 10.65 26.10
CA LEU A 255 2.23 9.25 26.06
C LEU A 255 0.87 9.03 26.72
N ALA A 256 0.62 9.66 27.88
CA ALA A 256 -0.66 9.54 28.59
C ALA A 256 -1.83 10.25 27.88
N LYS A 257 -1.56 11.13 26.90
CA LYS A 257 -2.58 11.87 26.13
C LYS A 257 -2.92 11.22 24.79
N LEU A 258 -2.11 10.27 24.33
CA LEU A 258 -2.38 9.48 23.13
C LEU A 258 -3.52 8.49 23.43
N ASN A 259 -4.76 8.95 23.30
CA ASN A 259 -5.99 8.20 23.58
C ASN A 259 -6.53 7.42 22.37
N LYS A 260 -5.70 7.26 21.34
CA LYS A 260 -5.96 6.47 20.14
C LYS A 260 -4.82 5.47 19.97
N PRO A 261 -5.06 4.28 19.40
CA PRO A 261 -4.00 3.38 19.01
C PRO A 261 -2.91 4.11 18.21
N VAL A 262 -1.64 3.89 18.54
CA VAL A 262 -0.54 4.69 18.00
C VAL A 262 0.66 3.86 17.56
N LEU A 263 1.18 4.15 16.36
CA LEU A 263 2.51 3.77 15.95
C LEU A 263 3.48 4.87 16.40
N TYR A 264 4.33 4.56 17.36
CA TYR A 264 5.23 5.51 18.00
C TYR A 264 6.69 5.22 17.62
N ASN A 265 7.22 5.98 16.66
CA ASN A 265 8.59 5.83 16.19
C ASN A 265 9.52 6.87 16.82
N LYS A 266 9.75 6.82 18.14
CA LYS A 266 10.75 7.69 18.77
C LYS A 266 11.35 7.07 20.03
N SER A 267 12.10 5.98 19.88
CA SER A 267 12.67 5.24 21.02
C SER A 267 13.53 6.11 21.95
N TYR A 268 14.20 7.16 21.44
CA TYR A 268 15.00 8.06 22.27
C TYR A 268 14.17 8.99 23.17
N ALA A 269 12.87 9.18 22.88
CA ALA A 269 11.99 9.99 23.72
C ALA A 269 11.66 9.31 25.05
N PHE A 270 11.85 7.99 25.17
CA PHE A 270 11.63 7.22 26.39
C PHE A 270 12.76 7.46 27.43
N LYS A 271 13.03 8.72 27.80
CA LYS A 271 13.95 9.13 28.87
C LYS A 271 13.25 10.02 29.89
N SER A 272 13.78 10.03 31.11
CA SER A 272 13.34 10.96 32.15
C SER A 272 13.51 12.41 31.68
N GLY A 273 12.49 13.23 31.91
CA GLY A 273 12.45 14.63 31.47
C GLY A 273 12.19 14.82 29.97
N ARG A 274 11.84 13.75 29.25
CA ARG A 274 11.38 13.76 27.86
C ARG A 274 9.93 13.30 27.82
N ALA A 275 9.64 12.16 27.18
CA ALA A 275 8.30 11.59 27.17
C ALA A 275 7.92 10.91 28.50
N LEU A 276 8.88 10.68 29.40
CA LEU A 276 8.68 9.91 30.63
C LEU A 276 9.07 10.70 31.88
N ALA A 277 8.39 10.39 32.98
CA ALA A 277 8.81 10.79 34.32
C ALA A 277 10.08 10.03 34.75
N ASP A 278 10.07 8.69 34.65
CA ASP A 278 11.18 7.78 34.96
C ASP A 278 11.54 6.97 33.71
N GLY A 279 12.51 7.44 32.92
CA GLY A 279 12.82 6.83 31.61
C GLY A 279 14.10 6.00 31.55
N SER A 280 14.47 5.62 30.33
CA SER A 280 15.59 4.71 30.04
C SER A 280 16.90 5.13 30.68
N ALA A 281 17.68 4.17 31.19
CA ALA A 281 19.06 4.41 31.64
C ALA A 281 20.00 4.69 30.46
N ALA A 282 19.71 4.13 29.28
CA ALA A 282 20.48 4.31 28.05
C ALA A 282 19.64 4.01 26.81
N THR A 283 20.16 4.41 25.64
CA THR A 283 19.58 4.17 24.30
C THR A 283 20.70 3.77 23.34
N GLY A 284 20.44 2.92 22.36
CA GLY A 284 21.33 2.69 21.21
C GLY A 284 20.63 3.04 19.88
N SER A 285 21.27 3.00 18.69
CA SER A 285 22.67 2.71 18.38
C SER A 285 23.40 3.92 17.74
N GLU A 286 24.71 3.98 17.94
CA GLU A 286 25.64 4.77 17.10
C GLU A 286 26.49 3.82 16.20
N ALA A 287 25.96 2.61 15.89
CA ALA A 287 26.59 1.56 15.04
C ALA A 287 25.53 0.63 14.35
N PRO A 288 25.80 0.09 13.14
CA PRO A 288 24.86 0.00 12.00
C PRO A 288 24.01 -1.28 11.97
N GLY A 289 23.21 -1.57 13.00
CA GLY A 289 22.23 -2.64 12.91
C GLY A 289 21.23 -2.34 11.80
N LEU A 290 21.40 -2.99 10.64
CA LEU A 290 20.46 -2.96 9.51
C LEU A 290 19.37 -4.03 9.66
N ASN A 291 19.60 -4.98 10.56
CA ASN A 291 18.78 -6.14 10.80
C ASN A 291 18.18 -6.10 12.21
N ILE A 292 17.06 -6.79 12.37
CA ILE A 292 16.53 -7.18 13.66
C ILE A 292 16.70 -8.68 13.87
N THR A 293 16.80 -9.09 15.13
CA THR A 293 16.63 -10.48 15.57
C THR A 293 15.26 -10.61 16.24
N VAL A 294 14.51 -11.64 15.86
CA VAL A 294 13.17 -11.94 16.40
C VAL A 294 13.19 -13.30 17.07
N ASP A 295 12.81 -13.36 18.35
CA ASP A 295 12.66 -14.64 19.04
C ASP A 295 11.67 -15.54 18.25
N PRO A 296 11.98 -16.82 17.99
CA PRO A 296 11.06 -17.75 17.33
C PRO A 296 9.64 -17.76 17.91
N ALA A 297 9.47 -17.54 19.22
CA ALA A 297 8.16 -17.45 19.86
C ALA A 297 7.33 -16.24 19.40
N ASN A 298 8.00 -15.19 18.91
CA ASN A 298 7.38 -13.95 18.46
C ASN A 298 7.18 -13.89 16.94
N GLN A 299 7.83 -14.75 16.15
CA GLN A 299 7.79 -14.68 14.67
C GLN A 299 6.39 -14.87 14.08
N ALA A 300 5.48 -15.52 14.81
CA ALA A 300 4.08 -15.68 14.41
C ALA A 300 3.20 -14.45 14.75
N ASN A 301 3.76 -13.41 15.37
CA ASN A 301 3.03 -12.17 15.64
C ASN A 301 2.67 -11.46 14.33
N ASP A 302 1.47 -10.87 14.28
CA ASP A 302 0.95 -10.19 13.09
C ASP A 302 1.84 -9.05 12.58
N LEU A 303 2.66 -8.42 13.44
CA LEU A 303 3.65 -7.42 12.99
C LEU A 303 4.66 -8.00 12.00
N PHE A 304 4.94 -9.31 12.06
CA PHE A 304 5.89 -9.99 11.19
C PHE A 304 5.22 -10.83 10.09
N LYS A 305 3.89 -10.76 9.94
CA LYS A 305 3.17 -11.51 8.91
C LYS A 305 3.69 -11.16 7.51
N GLY A 306 4.02 -12.19 6.75
CA GLY A 306 4.62 -12.10 5.40
C GLY A 306 6.16 -12.02 5.38
N ILE A 307 6.82 -11.87 6.53
CA ILE A 307 8.29 -11.81 6.62
C ILE A 307 8.84 -13.21 6.82
N THR A 308 9.89 -13.54 6.07
CA THR A 308 10.69 -14.75 6.29
C THR A 308 11.96 -14.38 7.04
N PHE A 309 12.29 -15.14 8.09
CA PHE A 309 13.51 -14.97 8.86
C PHE A 309 14.60 -15.93 8.40
N ASP A 310 15.86 -15.50 8.49
CA ASP A 310 17.00 -16.34 8.15
C ASP A 310 17.31 -17.40 9.23
N ALA A 311 18.38 -18.17 9.03
CA ALA A 311 18.78 -19.23 9.98
C ALA A 311 19.18 -18.71 11.37
N ASN A 312 19.44 -17.40 11.51
CA ASN A 312 19.76 -16.73 12.77
C ASN A 312 18.53 -16.02 13.36
N ASN A 313 17.34 -16.21 12.78
CA ASN A 313 16.11 -15.52 13.13
C ASN A 313 16.16 -14.00 12.86
N GLU A 314 16.89 -13.61 11.82
CA GLU A 314 17.07 -12.21 11.46
C GLU A 314 16.28 -11.81 10.21
N ALA A 315 15.90 -10.54 10.17
CA ALA A 315 15.36 -9.87 8.98
C ALA A 315 16.07 -8.54 8.78
N GLN A 316 16.53 -8.27 7.55
CA GLN A 316 17.12 -6.99 7.18
C GLN A 316 16.01 -5.97 6.94
N LEU A 317 16.10 -4.80 7.58
CA LEU A 317 15.11 -3.73 7.51
C LEU A 317 15.58 -2.53 6.69
N PHE A 318 16.89 -2.31 6.62
CA PHE A 318 17.51 -1.20 5.91
C PHE A 318 18.64 -1.67 4.99
N LEU A 319 18.81 -1.00 3.86
CA LEU A 319 19.85 -1.29 2.87
C LEU A 319 21.21 -0.71 3.28
N ALA A 320 21.22 0.50 3.85
CA ALA A 320 22.43 1.19 4.27
C ALA A 320 22.21 2.02 5.55
N PRO A 321 23.26 2.21 6.37
CA PRO A 321 23.24 3.19 7.45
C PRO A 321 23.38 4.61 6.89
N THR A 322 22.86 5.58 7.63
CA THR A 322 22.81 6.99 7.22
C THR A 322 23.10 7.90 8.40
N ASN A 323 23.20 9.21 8.17
CA ASN A 323 23.08 10.20 9.24
C ASN A 323 21.59 10.60 9.45
N ASP A 324 21.29 11.51 10.37
CA ASP A 324 19.89 11.89 10.66
C ASP A 324 19.18 12.60 9.50
N ASP A 325 19.91 13.02 8.47
CA ASP A 325 19.42 13.76 7.30
C ASP A 325 19.31 12.85 6.07
N GLY A 326 19.67 11.57 6.19
CA GLY A 326 19.55 10.58 5.12
C GLY A 326 20.74 10.50 4.15
N ASP A 327 21.88 11.13 4.50
CA ASP A 327 23.12 10.93 3.74
C ASP A 327 23.79 9.61 4.15
N ALA A 328 23.96 8.69 3.21
CA ALA A 328 24.66 7.41 3.42
C ALA A 328 26.19 7.52 3.28
N ASN A 329 26.69 8.64 2.73
CA ASN A 329 28.11 8.85 2.44
C ASN A 329 28.82 9.77 3.43
N ALA A 330 28.09 10.32 4.41
CA ALA A 330 28.68 11.15 5.44
C ALA A 330 29.59 10.34 6.37
N ALA A 331 30.60 10.99 6.94
CA ALA A 331 31.53 10.34 7.87
C ALA A 331 30.85 9.80 9.14
N ASN A 332 29.65 10.29 9.47
CA ASN A 332 28.83 9.87 10.61
C ASN A 332 27.62 9.00 10.21
N SER A 333 27.62 8.41 9.02
CA SER A 333 26.53 7.55 8.52
C SER A 333 26.55 6.16 9.19
N VAL A 334 26.05 6.11 10.42
CA VAL A 334 26.03 4.90 11.27
C VAL A 334 24.63 4.52 11.76
N LYS A 335 23.60 5.30 11.37
CA LYS A 335 22.25 5.24 11.93
C LYS A 335 21.30 4.47 11.02
N ALA A 336 20.49 3.61 11.62
CA ALA A 336 19.37 2.93 10.98
C ALA A 336 18.31 2.61 12.03
N LEU A 337 18.67 1.76 13.00
CA LEU A 337 17.81 1.35 14.10
C LEU A 337 18.16 2.03 15.43
N ASN A 338 17.13 2.29 16.23
CA ASN A 338 17.19 2.90 17.56
C ASN A 338 16.47 2.02 18.58
N TYR A 339 16.87 2.12 19.85
CA TYR A 339 16.23 1.39 20.93
C TYR A 339 16.52 2.04 22.28
N ALA A 340 15.69 1.75 23.29
CA ALA A 340 15.87 2.19 24.67
C ALA A 340 16.02 1.00 25.62
N ARG A 341 16.86 1.17 26.65
CA ARG A 341 17.19 0.15 27.64
C ARG A 341 16.64 0.51 29.01
N GLU A 342 16.29 -0.52 29.77
CA GLU A 342 15.92 -0.37 31.19
C GLU A 342 14.77 0.63 31.41
N VAL A 343 13.87 0.78 30.43
CA VAL A 343 12.58 1.46 30.63
C VAL A 343 11.70 0.49 31.44
N SER A 344 11.15 0.93 32.55
CA SER A 344 10.20 0.10 33.31
C SER A 344 8.90 -0.02 32.55
N ILE A 345 8.46 -1.24 32.26
CA ILE A 345 7.18 -1.52 31.60
C ILE A 345 6.42 -2.49 32.51
N SER A 346 5.20 -2.13 32.93
CA SER A 346 4.43 -2.94 33.88
C SER A 346 3.90 -4.25 33.29
N THR A 347 3.87 -4.36 31.96
CA THR A 347 3.40 -5.53 31.22
C THR A 347 4.59 -6.26 30.59
N GLU A 348 4.70 -7.56 30.89
CA GLU A 348 5.73 -8.42 30.33
C GLU A 348 5.48 -8.74 28.84
N SER A 349 6.49 -9.27 28.16
CA SER A 349 6.39 -9.79 26.78
C SER A 349 5.93 -8.78 25.71
N THR A 350 6.08 -7.48 25.97
CA THR A 350 5.75 -6.44 24.97
C THR A 350 6.84 -6.27 23.91
N LEU A 351 8.10 -6.58 24.23
CA LEU A 351 9.22 -6.49 23.29
C LEU A 351 9.23 -7.69 22.35
N LEU A 352 9.13 -7.43 21.06
CA LEU A 352 8.99 -8.46 20.03
C LEU A 352 10.28 -8.70 19.26
N ALA A 353 11.04 -7.64 18.99
CA ALA A 353 12.30 -7.72 18.26
C ALA A 353 13.29 -6.64 18.71
N VAL A 354 14.58 -6.93 18.53
CA VAL A 354 15.70 -6.05 18.84
C VAL A 354 16.63 -5.91 17.63
N PRO A 355 17.42 -4.84 17.51
CA PRO A 355 18.45 -4.77 16.48
C PRO A 355 19.45 -5.93 16.66
N THR A 356 19.93 -6.51 15.56
CA THR A 356 20.96 -7.55 15.61
C THR A 356 22.24 -7.02 16.26
N ASN A 357 22.99 -7.90 16.93
CA ASN A 357 24.28 -7.59 17.60
C ASN A 357 24.19 -6.66 18.82
N VAL A 358 23.01 -6.50 19.42
CA VAL A 358 22.92 -5.89 20.75
C VAL A 358 23.68 -6.78 21.75
N THR A 359 24.79 -6.25 22.26
CA THR A 359 25.74 -7.00 23.12
C THR A 359 25.07 -7.59 24.36
N GLU A 360 25.50 -8.80 24.73
CA GLU A 360 25.10 -9.48 25.97
C GLU A 360 25.26 -8.54 27.19
N GLY A 361 24.19 -8.36 27.97
CA GLY A 361 24.12 -7.42 29.10
C GLY A 361 23.32 -6.14 28.83
N HIS A 362 22.92 -5.88 27.59
CA HIS A 362 22.03 -4.79 27.24
C HIS A 362 20.56 -5.23 27.30
N VAL A 363 19.86 -4.92 28.39
CA VAL A 363 18.42 -5.20 28.52
C VAL A 363 17.64 -4.17 27.70
N VAL A 364 17.40 -4.48 26.43
CA VAL A 364 16.50 -3.70 25.57
C VAL A 364 15.09 -3.79 26.15
N SER A 365 14.42 -2.64 26.19
CA SER A 365 13.05 -2.52 26.69
C SER A 365 12.10 -1.96 25.63
N ILE A 366 12.60 -1.06 24.76
CA ILE A 366 11.85 -0.47 23.65
C ILE A 366 12.67 -0.60 22.37
N CYS A 367 12.11 -1.26 21.36
CA CYS A 367 12.55 -1.23 19.96
C CYS A 367 11.32 -1.47 19.09
N ILE A 368 11.04 -2.73 18.75
CA ILE A 368 9.77 -3.15 18.18
C ILE A 368 8.97 -3.79 19.31
N ASN A 369 7.95 -3.07 19.76
CA ASN A 369 7.08 -3.52 20.84
C ASN A 369 5.63 -3.45 20.41
N ASP A 370 4.81 -4.31 21.01
CA ASP A 370 3.36 -4.21 21.02
C ASP A 370 2.91 -4.07 22.48
N ILE A 371 2.47 -2.87 22.85
CA ILE A 371 2.22 -2.47 24.22
C ILE A 371 0.70 -2.25 24.39
N PRO A 372 0.01 -3.05 25.22
CA PRO A 372 -1.42 -2.89 25.46
C PRO A 372 -1.78 -1.55 26.11
N GLU A 373 -3.05 -1.16 25.96
CA GLU A 373 -3.66 -0.07 26.73
C GLU A 373 -3.53 -0.33 28.25
N GLY A 374 -3.33 0.74 29.02
CA GLY A 374 -3.24 0.67 30.47
C GLY A 374 -1.87 0.22 31.00
N THR A 375 -0.94 -0.19 30.13
CA THR A 375 0.45 -0.44 30.52
C THR A 375 1.10 0.85 31.03
N VAL A 376 1.83 0.75 32.14
CA VAL A 376 2.67 1.84 32.65
C VAL A 376 4.06 1.71 32.05
N VAL A 377 4.48 2.72 31.29
CA VAL A 377 5.80 2.83 30.67
C VAL A 377 6.51 4.01 31.32
N GLY A 378 7.58 3.74 32.07
CA GLY A 378 8.40 4.76 32.72
C GLY A 378 7.65 5.81 33.54
N GLY A 379 6.59 5.38 34.24
CA GLY A 379 5.73 6.24 35.05
C GLY A 379 4.51 6.82 34.33
N GLU A 380 4.43 6.72 33.00
CA GLU A 380 3.29 7.16 32.21
C GLU A 380 2.35 5.98 31.89
N THR A 381 1.06 6.14 32.18
CA THR A 381 0.05 5.13 31.82
C THR A 381 -0.47 5.39 30.40
N LEU A 382 -0.37 4.39 29.52
CA LEU A 382 -0.88 4.50 28.16
C LEU A 382 -2.41 4.51 28.15
N ALA A 383 -3.01 5.49 27.47
CA ALA A 383 -4.46 5.61 27.31
C ALA A 383 -5.02 4.77 26.14
N ALA A 384 -4.16 4.20 25.31
CA ALA A 384 -4.50 3.30 24.22
C ALA A 384 -3.33 2.36 23.90
N ARG A 385 -3.56 1.35 23.06
CA ARG A 385 -2.51 0.44 22.57
C ARG A 385 -1.44 1.20 21.78
N MET A 386 -0.18 0.83 21.96
CA MET A 386 0.96 1.44 21.27
C MET A 386 1.84 0.36 20.65
N VAL A 387 2.11 0.51 19.35
CA VAL A 387 3.22 -0.21 18.71
C VAL A 387 4.40 0.74 18.63
N THR A 388 5.55 0.35 19.17
CA THR A 388 6.78 1.13 18.98
C THR A 388 7.60 0.55 17.86
N VAL A 389 8.28 1.42 17.13
CA VAL A 389 9.40 1.02 16.25
C VAL A 389 10.57 1.97 16.53
N GLY A 390 11.78 1.52 16.21
CA GLY A 390 12.98 2.30 16.40
C GLY A 390 13.68 2.57 15.09
N TYR A 391 13.02 3.27 14.16
CA TYR A 391 13.55 3.50 12.82
C TYR A 391 13.96 4.97 12.70
N ASN A 392 15.22 5.24 12.36
CA ASN A 392 15.71 6.60 12.19
C ASN A 392 15.10 7.28 10.94
N THR A 393 14.68 8.54 11.06
CA THR A 393 14.10 9.33 9.95
C THR A 393 15.06 9.45 8.77
N GLY A 394 16.35 9.72 9.03
CA GLY A 394 17.35 9.76 7.96
C GLY A 394 17.41 8.45 7.20
N ALA A 395 17.41 7.32 7.91
CA ALA A 395 17.42 6.00 7.29
C ALA A 395 16.12 5.66 6.56
N ILE A 396 14.95 6.08 7.06
CA ILE A 396 13.65 5.92 6.39
C ILE A 396 13.64 6.70 5.07
N LEU A 397 14.13 7.93 5.08
CA LEU A 397 14.02 8.86 3.95
C LEU A 397 15.18 8.80 2.97
N ALA A 398 16.32 8.19 3.32
CA ALA A 398 17.45 8.08 2.42
C ALA A 398 17.10 7.39 1.09
N ASN A 399 17.89 7.69 0.06
CA ASN A 399 17.72 7.12 -1.28
C ASN A 399 16.30 7.36 -1.84
N GLY A 400 15.80 8.59 -1.74
CA GLY A 400 14.44 8.96 -2.16
C GLY A 400 13.35 8.15 -1.44
N GLY A 401 13.56 7.85 -0.16
CA GLY A 401 12.66 7.00 0.63
C GLY A 401 12.78 5.51 0.35
N ARG A 402 13.78 5.06 -0.42
CA ARG A 402 13.93 3.65 -0.84
C ARG A 402 15.03 2.91 -0.09
N ASN A 403 15.46 3.40 1.07
CA ASN A 403 16.49 2.75 1.87
C ASN A 403 15.94 1.65 2.81
N MET A 404 14.63 1.58 3.04
CA MET A 404 14.03 0.42 3.71
C MET A 404 13.93 -0.78 2.76
N THR A 405 14.13 -1.98 3.28
CA THR A 405 13.74 -3.21 2.58
C THR A 405 12.21 -3.36 2.58
N GLN A 406 11.69 -4.33 1.82
CA GLN A 406 10.27 -4.65 1.86
C GLN A 406 9.87 -5.17 3.24
N GLU A 407 10.73 -5.90 3.94
CA GLU A 407 10.51 -6.37 5.32
C GLU A 407 10.39 -5.18 6.29
N GLY A 408 11.27 -4.17 6.17
CA GLY A 408 11.19 -2.94 6.98
C GLY A 408 9.88 -2.18 6.76
N LEU A 409 9.48 -2.01 5.49
CA LEU A 409 8.21 -1.38 5.14
C LEU A 409 7.00 -2.21 5.62
N THR A 410 7.11 -3.53 5.55
CA THR A 410 6.08 -4.50 5.97
C THR A 410 5.78 -4.37 7.46
N ILE A 411 6.78 -4.21 8.32
CA ILE A 411 6.56 -4.03 9.75
C ILE A 411 5.76 -2.75 10.03
N LEU A 412 6.09 -1.63 9.37
CA LEU A 412 5.34 -0.38 9.51
C LEU A 412 3.90 -0.52 9.01
N ARG A 413 3.69 -1.14 7.85
CA ARG A 413 2.35 -1.45 7.32
C ARG A 413 1.56 -2.30 8.32
N ASN A 414 2.12 -3.42 8.75
CA ASN A 414 1.44 -4.37 9.62
C ASN A 414 1.08 -3.73 10.96
N ALA A 415 1.95 -2.87 11.50
CA ALA A 415 1.62 -2.09 12.70
C ALA A 415 0.35 -1.25 12.51
N MET A 416 0.19 -0.59 11.36
CA MET A 416 -1.00 0.22 11.07
C MET A 416 -2.27 -0.64 10.96
N TYR A 417 -2.20 -1.81 10.35
CA TYR A 417 -3.31 -2.76 10.29
C TYR A 417 -3.70 -3.29 11.68
N VAL A 418 -2.71 -3.70 12.48
CA VAL A 418 -2.93 -4.16 13.87
C VAL A 418 -3.57 -3.07 14.72
N LEU A 419 -3.08 -1.84 14.64
CA LEU A 419 -3.61 -0.70 15.40
C LEU A 419 -5.02 -0.31 14.94
N ALA A 420 -5.33 -0.48 13.65
CA ALA A 420 -6.66 -0.25 13.09
C ALA A 420 -7.64 -1.40 13.32
N GLY A 421 -7.20 -2.51 13.92
CA GLY A 421 -8.03 -3.71 14.10
C GLY A 421 -8.42 -4.39 12.79
N LYS A 422 -7.59 -4.25 11.75
CA LYS A 422 -7.80 -4.85 10.42
C LYS A 422 -6.99 -6.13 10.28
N GLU A 423 -7.46 -7.04 9.41
CA GLU A 423 -6.68 -8.23 9.07
C GLU A 423 -5.38 -7.84 8.37
N VAL A 424 -4.25 -8.32 8.88
CA VAL A 424 -2.94 -8.02 8.31
C VAL A 424 -2.72 -8.79 7.00
N PRO A 425 -2.28 -8.14 5.90
CA PRO A 425 -1.96 -8.83 4.65
C PRO A 425 -0.87 -9.89 4.83
N ALA A 426 -0.98 -11.01 4.10
CA ALA A 426 -0.02 -12.11 4.16
C ALA A 426 1.26 -11.87 3.34
N GLU A 427 1.23 -10.94 2.38
CA GLU A 427 2.34 -10.63 1.48
C GLU A 427 3.21 -9.50 2.03
N LEU A 428 4.45 -9.39 1.53
CA LEU A 428 5.31 -8.25 1.82
C LEU A 428 4.68 -6.94 1.31
N ALA A 429 4.99 -5.83 1.98
CA ALA A 429 4.60 -4.50 1.55
C ALA A 429 5.44 -4.07 0.35
N GLU A 430 4.75 -3.54 -0.65
CA GLU A 430 5.35 -2.90 -1.80
C GLU A 430 5.31 -1.38 -1.62
N TYR A 431 6.34 -0.70 -2.11
CA TYR A 431 6.29 0.75 -2.15
C TYR A 431 5.18 1.24 -3.07
N ALA A 432 4.51 2.32 -2.67
CA ALA A 432 3.53 2.98 -3.52
C ALA A 432 4.16 3.31 -4.89
N THR A 433 3.48 2.87 -5.95
CA THR A 433 3.81 3.30 -7.31
C THR A 433 3.12 4.64 -7.50
N THR A 434 3.89 5.73 -7.43
CA THR A 434 3.37 7.03 -7.87
C THR A 434 2.87 6.86 -9.30
N THR A 435 1.62 7.26 -9.55
CA THR A 435 1.06 7.35 -10.90
C THR A 435 2.07 8.05 -11.78
N SER A 436 2.41 7.42 -12.90
CA SER A 436 3.50 7.78 -13.79
C SER A 436 3.51 9.27 -14.18
N ILE A 437 4.34 10.04 -13.48
CA ILE A 437 5.16 11.06 -14.11
C ILE A 437 6.52 10.37 -14.24
N GLY A 438 6.89 10.00 -15.46
CA GLY A 438 7.99 9.08 -15.76
C GLY A 438 9.20 9.23 -14.82
N PHE A 439 9.27 8.35 -13.84
CA PHE A 439 10.50 8.00 -13.16
C PHE A 439 11.00 6.73 -13.83
N GLU A 440 12.02 6.91 -14.67
CA GLU A 440 12.82 5.82 -15.18
C GLU A 440 13.32 4.98 -13.99
N PRO A 441 13.18 3.64 -14.05
CA PRO A 441 13.68 2.77 -12.99
C PRO A 441 15.19 3.00 -12.82
N ARG A 442 15.63 3.15 -11.56
CA ARG A 442 17.01 3.09 -11.06
C ARG A 442 18.08 3.37 -12.12
N ILE A 443 18.54 4.63 -12.21
CA ILE A 443 19.68 5.01 -13.06
C ILE A 443 20.85 4.09 -12.73
N LEU A 444 21.16 3.13 -13.61
CA LEU A 444 22.53 2.65 -13.71
C LEU A 444 23.38 3.88 -14.03
N ASP A 445 24.48 4.05 -13.31
CA ASP A 445 25.42 5.15 -13.54
C ASP A 445 26.11 4.93 -14.89
N ILE A 446 25.47 5.45 -15.95
CA ILE A 446 25.96 5.39 -17.33
C ILE A 446 26.48 6.78 -17.70
N TYR A 447 27.79 6.89 -17.89
CA TYR A 447 28.45 8.14 -18.26
C TYR A 447 29.50 7.90 -19.34
N THR A 448 30.05 8.98 -19.88
CA THR A 448 31.10 8.90 -20.90
C THR A 448 32.41 9.41 -20.33
N SER A 449 33.49 8.67 -20.55
CA SER A 449 34.83 9.07 -20.13
C SER A 449 35.86 8.61 -21.16
N ASN A 450 36.75 9.51 -21.58
CA ASN A 450 37.88 9.22 -22.47
C ASN A 450 37.53 8.40 -23.73
N GLY A 451 36.48 8.80 -24.47
CA GLY A 451 36.04 8.08 -25.67
C GLY A 451 35.43 6.70 -25.38
N SER A 452 34.87 6.50 -24.19
CA SER A 452 34.19 5.27 -23.79
C SER A 452 32.87 5.56 -23.13
N VAL A 453 31.94 4.63 -23.25
CA VAL A 453 30.74 4.53 -22.42
C VAL A 453 31.10 3.68 -21.20
N VAL A 454 30.86 4.20 -20.00
CA VAL A 454 31.08 3.50 -18.72
C VAL A 454 29.73 3.23 -18.10
N ILE A 455 29.54 2.00 -17.60
CA ILE A 455 28.29 1.48 -17.05
C ILE A 455 28.64 0.88 -15.68
N ASN A 456 28.21 1.52 -14.60
CA ASN A 456 28.41 1.04 -13.23
C ASN A 456 27.21 0.17 -12.77
N ASP A 457 27.42 -0.59 -11.69
CA ASP A 457 26.44 -1.48 -11.06
C ASP A 457 25.76 -2.46 -12.02
N CYS A 458 26.53 -3.03 -12.95
CA CYS A 458 26.03 -3.91 -13.99
C CYS A 458 26.29 -5.40 -13.75
N GLU A 459 26.95 -5.82 -12.67
CA GLU A 459 27.32 -7.23 -12.45
C GLU A 459 26.11 -8.17 -12.53
N GLY A 460 26.22 -9.23 -13.33
CA GLY A 460 25.15 -10.19 -13.59
C GLY A 460 24.10 -9.75 -14.62
N LYS A 461 24.10 -8.48 -15.04
CA LYS A 461 23.12 -7.92 -16.00
C LYS A 461 23.56 -8.10 -17.45
N ASN A 462 22.60 -8.20 -18.37
CA ASN A 462 22.88 -8.18 -19.80
C ASN A 462 23.09 -6.74 -20.27
N VAL A 463 24.30 -6.43 -20.74
CA VAL A 463 24.70 -5.10 -21.21
C VAL A 463 24.90 -5.10 -22.72
N GLU A 464 24.21 -4.20 -23.41
CA GLU A 464 24.33 -4.00 -24.84
C GLU A 464 24.53 -2.51 -25.15
N VAL A 465 25.31 -2.20 -26.18
CA VAL A 465 25.45 -0.82 -26.68
C VAL A 465 25.19 -0.83 -28.18
N TYR A 466 24.41 0.13 -28.64
CA TYR A 466 24.02 0.32 -30.03
C TYR A 466 24.41 1.73 -30.48
N SER A 467 24.86 1.84 -31.73
CA SER A 467 24.96 3.13 -32.42
C SER A 467 23.59 3.71 -32.72
N ILE A 468 23.50 5.02 -33.01
CA ILE A 468 22.24 5.67 -33.37
C ILE A 468 21.55 5.09 -34.62
N SER A 469 22.29 4.42 -35.51
CA SER A 469 21.73 3.70 -36.67
C SER A 469 21.13 2.34 -36.31
N GLY A 470 21.14 1.96 -35.03
CA GLY A 470 20.63 0.67 -34.54
C GLY A 470 21.62 -0.49 -34.65
N THR A 471 22.86 -0.24 -35.08
CA THR A 471 23.89 -1.29 -35.13
C THR A 471 24.43 -1.57 -33.73
N LYS A 472 24.35 -2.83 -33.27
CA LYS A 472 24.95 -3.28 -32.00
C LYS A 472 26.48 -3.19 -32.08
N VAL A 473 27.08 -2.43 -31.18
CA VAL A 473 28.53 -2.24 -31.06
C VAL A 473 29.14 -3.05 -29.90
N PHE A 474 28.33 -3.44 -28.92
CA PHE A 474 28.74 -4.26 -27.78
C PHE A 474 27.55 -5.07 -27.24
N GLY A 475 27.82 -6.25 -26.64
CA GLY A 475 26.80 -7.11 -26.04
C GLY A 475 27.41 -8.25 -25.23
N GLN A 476 27.21 -8.26 -23.91
CA GLN A 476 27.58 -9.38 -23.03
C GLN A 476 26.81 -9.33 -21.70
N ALA A 477 26.74 -10.46 -21.00
CA ALA A 477 26.44 -10.45 -19.56
C ALA A 477 27.67 -9.90 -18.81
N ALA A 478 27.48 -8.92 -17.93
CA ALA A 478 28.59 -8.33 -17.20
C ALA A 478 29.06 -9.26 -16.08
N THR A 479 30.36 -9.56 -16.05
CA THR A 479 31.01 -10.36 -15.01
C THR A 479 31.68 -9.52 -13.94
N SER A 480 31.46 -8.20 -13.97
CA SER A 480 32.01 -7.21 -13.04
C SER A 480 31.00 -6.08 -12.84
N SER A 481 31.14 -5.39 -11.72
CA SER A 481 30.26 -4.27 -11.35
C SER A 481 30.46 -3.04 -12.25
N VAL A 482 31.53 -2.98 -13.05
CA VAL A 482 31.75 -1.93 -14.07
C VAL A 482 32.02 -2.56 -15.43
N VAL A 483 31.36 -2.04 -16.46
CA VAL A 483 31.64 -2.32 -17.88
C VAL A 483 32.02 -1.02 -18.58
N THR A 484 33.15 -1.04 -19.30
CA THR A 484 33.61 0.10 -20.12
C THR A 484 33.69 -0.32 -21.57
N VAL A 485 33.00 0.42 -22.44
CA VAL A 485 32.90 0.16 -23.88
C VAL A 485 33.53 1.32 -24.66
N PRO A 486 34.74 1.15 -25.21
CA PRO A 486 35.37 2.16 -26.07
C PRO A 486 34.57 2.35 -27.35
N VAL A 487 34.23 3.59 -27.67
CA VAL A 487 33.46 3.93 -28.88
C VAL A 487 33.88 5.30 -29.45
N PRO A 488 33.80 5.52 -30.78
CA PRO A 488 34.02 6.85 -31.36
C PRO A 488 33.08 7.92 -30.81
N SER A 489 33.41 9.21 -31.02
CA SER A 489 32.49 10.31 -30.72
C SER A 489 31.17 10.13 -31.48
N GLY A 490 30.05 10.23 -30.78
CA GLY A 490 28.74 9.91 -31.35
C GLY A 490 27.65 9.74 -30.29
N ILE A 491 26.44 9.41 -30.77
CA ILE A 491 25.28 9.10 -29.93
C ILE A 491 25.08 7.59 -29.91
N TYR A 492 24.92 7.04 -28.70
CA TYR A 492 24.73 5.62 -28.46
C TYR A 492 23.49 5.38 -27.61
N ILE A 493 22.89 4.20 -27.80
CA ILE A 493 21.83 3.64 -26.95
C ILE A 493 22.45 2.49 -26.18
N VAL A 494 22.46 2.58 -24.85
CA VAL A 494 22.92 1.54 -23.93
C VAL A 494 21.69 0.82 -23.41
N VAL A 495 21.65 -0.49 -23.53
CA VAL A 495 20.56 -1.32 -23.02
C VAL A 495 21.10 -2.21 -21.92
N VAL A 496 20.51 -2.14 -20.72
CA VAL A 496 20.84 -3.03 -19.60
C VAL A 496 19.58 -3.69 -19.10
N ASP A 497 19.51 -5.02 -19.17
CA ASP A 497 18.32 -5.83 -18.82
C ASP A 497 17.02 -5.25 -19.40
N ASN A 498 17.03 -4.95 -20.70
CA ASN A 498 15.92 -4.35 -21.47
C ASN A 498 15.58 -2.88 -21.12
N ALA A 499 16.30 -2.20 -20.23
CA ALA A 499 16.18 -0.77 -20.00
C ALA A 499 17.17 0.01 -20.89
N ALA A 500 16.69 1.01 -21.64
CA ALA A 500 17.49 1.75 -22.63
C ALA A 500 17.84 3.17 -22.16
N SER A 501 19.11 3.55 -22.23
CA SER A 501 19.63 4.89 -21.93
C SER A 501 20.38 5.46 -23.12
N LYS A 502 20.25 6.77 -23.35
CA LYS A 502 20.98 7.46 -24.43
C LYS A 502 22.19 8.18 -23.87
N VAL A 503 23.35 8.00 -24.50
CA VAL A 503 24.60 8.69 -24.12
C VAL A 503 25.26 9.38 -25.30
N ILE A 504 25.97 10.46 -25.02
CA ILE A 504 26.70 11.25 -26.00
C ILE A 504 28.18 11.19 -25.64
N VAL A 505 28.97 10.50 -26.47
CA VAL A 505 30.42 10.44 -26.33
C VAL A 505 31.01 11.60 -27.11
N LYS A 506 31.71 12.50 -26.41
CA LYS A 506 32.38 13.67 -27.00
C LYS A 506 33.76 13.29 -27.53
#